data_AF-A0A5C8SDW7-F1
#
_entry.id   AF-A0A5C8SDW7-F1
#
_cell.length_a   1.000
_cell.length_b   1.000
_cell.length_c   1.000
_cell.angle_alpha   90.00
_cell.angle_beta   90.00
_cell.angle_gamma   90.00
#
_symmetry.space_group_name_H-M   'P 1'
#
loop_
_entity.id
_entity.type
_entity.pdbx_description
1 polymer ?
#
loop_
_entity_poly.entity_id
_entity_poly.type
_entity_poly.pdbx_seq_one_letter_code
_entity_poly.pdbx_strand_id
1 'polypeptide(L)'
;MIPYRVSVLAPNTGADKTHDIKLYAAFAESDEEALRAVSDAMPAGWRVDRVAGLLSRFEVERLRLAHGEVREVSSFTIDGLFLPEEALYASNGSGHSELH
;
A
#
# COMPACT_ATOMS: atom_id res chain seq x y z
N MET A 1 18.75 -1.33 -8.69
CA MET A 1 17.74 -2.09 -7.92
C MET A 1 17.19 -1.23 -6.81
N ILE A 2 15.86 -1.18 -6.70
CA ILE A 2 15.11 -0.25 -5.86
C ILE A 2 14.27 -1.08 -4.87
N PRO A 3 14.30 -0.75 -3.56
CA PRO A 3 13.58 -1.48 -2.54
C PRO A 3 12.18 -0.93 -2.37
N TYR A 4 11.23 -1.50 -3.10
CA TYR A 4 9.84 -1.07 -3.10
C TYR A 4 9.06 -1.63 -1.92
N ARG A 5 8.11 -0.83 -1.46
CA ARG A 5 7.04 -1.23 -0.56
C ARG A 5 5.73 -1.18 -1.33
N VAL A 6 5.03 -2.31 -1.39
CA VAL A 6 3.77 -2.46 -2.11
C VAL A 6 2.67 -2.80 -1.13
N SER A 7 1.53 -2.10 -1.22
CA SER A 7 0.32 -2.44 -0.48
C SER A 7 -0.53 -3.43 -1.27
N VAL A 8 -1.08 -4.41 -0.57
CA VAL A 8 -2.10 -5.32 -1.08
C VAL A 8 -3.30 -5.34 -0.13
N LEU A 9 -4.47 -5.50 -0.71
CA LEU A 9 -5.75 -5.49 -0.03
C LEU A 9 -6.37 -6.88 -0.05
N ALA A 10 -6.93 -7.28 1.09
CA ALA A 10 -7.72 -8.50 1.19
C ALA A 10 -9.03 -8.37 0.40
N PRO A 11 -9.62 -9.50 -0.02
CA PRO A 11 -10.95 -9.50 -0.61
C PRO A 11 -11.97 -8.98 0.40
N ASN A 12 -12.85 -8.07 -0.04
CA ASN A 12 -13.92 -7.52 0.78
C ASN A 12 -14.92 -8.65 1.14
N THR A 13 -14.97 -9.04 2.41
CA THR A 13 -15.88 -10.09 2.91
C THR A 13 -17.26 -9.57 3.29
N GLY A 14 -17.55 -8.29 3.08
CA GLY A 14 -18.90 -7.71 3.11
C GLY A 14 -19.61 -7.65 4.46
N ALA A 15 -19.05 -8.25 5.52
CA ALA A 15 -19.68 -8.32 6.84
C ALA A 15 -19.23 -7.21 7.80
N ASP A 16 -18.00 -6.74 7.65
CA ASP A 16 -17.41 -5.68 8.46
C ASP A 16 -16.75 -4.66 7.51
N LYS A 17 -16.83 -3.36 7.83
CA LYS A 17 -16.17 -2.29 7.04
C LYS A 17 -14.64 -2.30 7.22
N THR A 18 -14.10 -3.45 7.54
CA THR A 18 -12.75 -3.66 7.99
C THR A 18 -11.93 -4.14 6.81
N HIS A 19 -10.90 -3.39 6.46
CA HIS A 19 -10.03 -3.69 5.33
C HIS A 19 -8.70 -4.21 5.85
N ASP A 20 -8.41 -5.48 5.58
CA ASP A 20 -7.09 -6.05 5.85
C ASP A 20 -6.11 -5.62 4.75
N ILE A 21 -5.03 -4.99 5.19
CA ILE A 21 -3.96 -4.49 4.35
C ILE A 21 -2.68 -5.21 4.72
N LYS A 22 -1.97 -5.70 3.71
CA LYS A 22 -0.61 -6.21 3.87
C LYS A 22 0.36 -5.35 3.09
N LEU A 23 1.53 -5.13 3.67
CA LEU A 23 2.66 -4.48 3.04
C LEU A 23 3.68 -5.55 2.70
N TYR A 24 4.11 -5.55 1.45
CA TYR A 24 5.16 -6.41 0.94
C TYR A 24 6.37 -5.56 0.54
N ALA A 25 7.54 -6.06 0.88
CA ALA A 25 8.81 -5.59 0.38
C ALA A 25 9.17 -6.35 -0.91
N ALA A 26 9.60 -5.63 -1.93
CA ALA A 26 10.11 -6.19 -3.18
C ALA A 26 11.39 -5.47 -3.58
N PHE A 27 12.42 -6.22 -3.98
CA PHE A 27 13.62 -5.64 -4.57
C PHE A 27 13.57 -5.85 -6.08
N ALA A 28 13.31 -4.75 -6.80
CA ALA A 28 12.99 -4.78 -8.22
C ALA A 28 13.66 -3.62 -8.99
N GLU A 29 13.67 -3.68 -10.31
CA GLU A 29 14.26 -2.66 -11.18
C GLU A 29 13.29 -1.50 -11.50
N SER A 30 11.99 -1.72 -11.38
CA SER A 30 10.94 -0.76 -11.70
C SER A 30 9.68 -0.99 -10.86
N ASP A 31 8.82 0.03 -10.76
CA ASP A 31 7.52 -0.07 -10.07
C ASP A 31 6.64 -1.19 -10.64
N GLU A 32 6.60 -1.33 -11.97
CA GLU A 32 5.81 -2.37 -12.64
C GLU A 32 6.30 -3.78 -12.30
N GLU A 33 7.62 -3.96 -12.22
CA GLU A 33 8.23 -5.23 -11.82
C GLU A 33 7.95 -5.54 -10.34
N ALA A 34 8.01 -4.53 -9.46
CA ALA A 34 7.67 -4.68 -8.05
C ALA A 34 6.21 -5.11 -7.86
N LEU A 35 5.28 -4.45 -8.55
CA LEU A 35 3.84 -4.77 -8.50
C LEU A 35 3.59 -6.19 -9.01
N ARG A 36 4.24 -6.59 -10.11
CA ARG A 36 4.13 -7.93 -10.68
C ARG A 36 4.68 -9.00 -9.73
N ALA A 37 5.86 -8.79 -9.15
CA ALA A 37 6.47 -9.71 -8.20
C ALA A 37 5.58 -9.92 -6.97
N VAL A 38 5.02 -8.83 -6.43
CA VAL A 38 4.12 -8.90 -5.28
C VAL A 38 2.79 -9.56 -5.64
N SER A 39 2.26 -9.32 -6.84
CA SER A 39 1.05 -9.98 -7.33
C SER A 39 1.21 -11.50 -7.48
N ASP A 40 2.42 -11.99 -7.74
CA ASP A 40 2.72 -13.42 -7.84
C ASP A 40 2.86 -14.08 -6.46
N ALA A 41 3.41 -13.34 -5.49
CA ALA A 41 3.66 -13.83 -4.13
C ALA A 41 2.46 -13.73 -3.17
N MET A 42 1.43 -12.95 -3.50
CA MET A 42 0.29 -12.72 -2.61
C MET A 42 -0.69 -13.90 -2.56
N PRO A 43 -1.46 -14.06 -1.46
CA PRO A 43 -2.47 -15.12 -1.36
C PRO A 43 -3.60 -14.94 -2.39
N ALA A 44 -4.22 -16.05 -2.79
CA ALA A 44 -5.36 -16.01 -3.71
C ALA A 44 -6.50 -15.14 -3.18
N GLY A 45 -7.10 -14.34 -4.06
CA GLY A 45 -8.19 -13.42 -3.72
C GLY A 45 -7.75 -12.04 -3.22
N TRP A 46 -6.47 -11.87 -2.87
CA TRP A 46 -5.90 -10.56 -2.57
C TRP A 46 -5.66 -9.77 -3.86
N ARG A 47 -5.60 -8.45 -3.75
CA ARG A 47 -5.35 -7.55 -4.88
C ARG A 47 -4.22 -6.60 -4.54
N VAL A 48 -3.33 -6.38 -5.51
CA VAL A 48 -2.34 -5.31 -5.42
C VAL A 48 -3.07 -3.97 -5.51
N ASP A 49 -2.74 -3.06 -4.59
CA ASP A 49 -3.32 -1.72 -4.51
C ASP A 49 -2.41 -0.69 -5.16
N ARG A 50 -1.23 -0.43 -4.56
CA ARG A 50 -0.24 0.51 -5.10
C ARG A 50 1.16 0.30 -4.54
N VAL A 51 2.14 0.99 -5.13
CA VAL A 51 3.43 1.23 -4.50
C VAL A 51 3.22 2.24 -3.37
N ALA A 52 3.34 1.78 -2.13
CA ALA A 52 3.18 2.60 -0.93
C ALA A 52 4.43 3.43 -0.60
N GLY A 53 5.55 3.18 -1.30
CA GLY A 53 6.78 3.95 -1.21
C GLY A 53 8.02 3.07 -1.34
N LEU A 54 9.14 3.58 -0.85
CA LEU A 54 10.40 2.85 -0.77
C LEU A 54 10.66 2.40 0.67
N LEU A 55 11.32 1.26 0.83
CA LEU A 55 11.81 0.80 2.13
C LEU A 55 12.98 1.67 2.59
N SER A 56 13.05 1.91 3.88
CA SER A 56 14.21 2.57 4.47
C SER A 56 15.45 1.68 4.42
N ARG A 57 16.64 2.27 4.46
CA ARG A 57 17.91 1.52 4.48
C ARG A 57 17.94 0.44 5.57
N PHE A 58 17.47 0.78 6.77
CA PHE A 58 17.40 -0.16 7.90
C PHE A 58 16.51 -1.37 7.61
N GLU A 59 15.37 -1.16 6.95
CA GLU A 59 14.48 -2.25 6.57
C GLU A 59 15.11 -3.14 5.51
N VAL A 60 15.79 -2.57 4.52
CA VAL A 60 16.52 -3.34 3.50
C VAL A 60 17.62 -4.19 4.13
N GLU A 61 18.41 -3.62 5.03
CA GLU A 61 19.49 -4.33 5.74
C GLU A 61 18.93 -5.47 6.61
N ARG A 62 17.80 -5.24 7.29
CA ARG A 62 17.11 -6.26 8.10
C ARG A 62 16.49 -7.36 7.24
N LEU A 63 15.93 -7.01 6.09
CA LEU A 63 15.23 -7.93 5.22
C LEU A 63 16.16 -8.71 4.30
N ARG A 64 17.40 -8.27 4.03
CA ARG A 64 18.40 -9.00 3.21
C ARG A 64 17.79 -9.65 1.94
N LEU A 65 16.88 -8.95 1.27
CA LEU A 65 16.10 -9.48 0.15
C LEU A 65 17.02 -9.74 -1.05
N ALA A 66 16.85 -10.89 -1.68
CA ALA A 66 17.44 -11.17 -2.99
C ALA A 66 16.64 -10.46 -4.10
N HIS A 67 17.22 -10.38 -5.28
CA HIS A 67 16.54 -9.84 -6.46
C HIS A 67 15.30 -10.68 -6.79
N GLY A 68 14.15 -10.01 -6.97
CA GLY A 68 12.87 -10.65 -7.27
C GLY A 68 12.25 -11.34 -6.05
N GLU A 69 12.91 -11.29 -4.89
CA GLU A 69 12.36 -11.80 -3.65
C GLU A 69 11.33 -10.83 -3.08
N VAL A 70 10.23 -11.40 -2.63
CA VAL A 70 9.12 -10.68 -2.01
C VAL A 70 8.94 -11.17 -0.59
N ARG A 71 8.79 -10.25 0.36
CA ARG A 71 8.54 -10.59 1.76
C ARG A 71 7.47 -9.71 2.38
N GLU A 72 6.55 -10.32 3.12
CA GLU A 72 5.62 -9.57 3.96
C GLU A 72 6.41 -8.81 5.03
N VAL A 73 6.18 -7.50 5.14
CA VAL A 73 6.83 -6.62 6.11
C VAL A 73 5.89 -6.19 7.23
N SER A 74 4.60 -6.08 6.93
CA SER A 74 3.59 -5.73 7.93
C SER A 74 2.21 -6.13 7.46
N SER A 75 1.33 -6.44 8.39
CA SER A 75 -0.09 -6.67 8.16
C SER A 75 -0.86 -5.85 9.19
N PHE A 76 -1.84 -5.09 8.75
CA PHE A 76 -2.70 -4.33 9.65
C PHE A 76 -4.09 -4.20 9.06
N THR A 77 -5.02 -3.95 9.96
CA THR A 77 -6.43 -3.91 9.65
C THR A 77 -6.91 -2.48 9.86
N ILE A 78 -7.51 -1.88 8.83
CA ILE A 78 -8.11 -0.55 8.92
C ILE A 78 -9.62 -0.73 9.12
N ASP A 79 -10.14 -0.26 10.24
CA ASP A 79 -11.58 -0.08 10.41
C ASP A 79 -12.05 1.10 9.55
N GLY A 80 -13.18 0.95 8.86
CA GLY A 80 -13.64 1.78 7.74
C GLY A 80 -13.91 3.25 8.03
N LEU A 81 -12.85 4.01 8.34
CA LEU A 81 -12.81 5.47 8.45
C LEU A 81 -12.22 6.15 7.22
N PHE A 82 -12.18 5.48 6.08
CA PHE A 82 -11.88 6.12 4.80
C PHE A 82 -12.88 5.67 3.74
N LEU A 83 -14.08 6.26 3.80
CA LEU A 83 -14.86 6.44 2.59
C LEU A 83 -14.03 7.37 1.69
N PRO A 84 -13.62 6.96 0.47
CA PRO A 84 -12.88 7.83 -0.45
C PRO A 84 -13.65 9.11 -0.81
N GLU A 85 -14.95 9.18 -0.52
CA GLU A 85 -15.77 10.37 -0.65
C GLU A 85 -15.35 11.52 0.30
N GLU A 86 -14.75 11.24 1.47
CA GLU A 86 -14.33 12.31 2.40
C GLU A 86 -12.97 12.93 2.03
N ALA A 87 -12.11 12.22 1.30
CA ALA A 87 -10.82 12.76 0.84
C ALA A 87 -10.99 13.85 -0.23
N LEU A 88 -12.12 13.86 -0.95
CA LEU A 88 -12.45 14.89 -1.95
C LEU A 88 -12.94 16.21 -1.32
N TYR A 89 -13.35 16.21 -0.06
CA TYR A 89 -13.79 17.43 0.64
C TYR A 89 -12.65 18.15 1.38
N ALA A 90 -11.54 17.48 1.67
CA ALA A 90 -10.39 18.11 2.35
C ALA A 90 -9.59 19.07 1.44
N SER A 91 -9.80 19.05 0.12
CA SER A 91 -9.07 19.92 -0.83
C SER A 91 -9.90 21.06 -1.43
N ASN A 92 -11.14 21.28 -0.96
CA ASN A 92 -12.00 22.39 -1.44
C ASN A 92 -12.32 23.47 -0.40
N GLY A 93 -11.57 23.54 0.69
CA GLY A 93 -11.61 24.65 1.65
C GLY A 93 -10.73 25.83 1.27
N SER A 94 -10.79 26.31 0.03
CA SER A 94 -10.22 27.60 -0.37
C SER A 94 -11.31 28.42 -1.04
N GLY A 95 -11.91 29.34 -0.27
CA GLY A 95 -12.91 30.25 -0.81
C GLY A 95 -13.55 31.14 0.24
N HIS A 96 -13.03 32.36 0.35
CA HIS A 96 -13.80 33.59 0.57
C HIS A 96 -14.20 33.97 2.00
N SER A 97 -13.54 35.01 2.53
CA SER A 97 -14.23 36.12 3.21
C SER A 97 -13.34 37.37 3.13
N GLU A 98 -13.55 38.14 2.06
CA GLU A 98 -13.29 39.57 2.05
C GLU A 98 -14.30 40.27 2.96
N LEU A 99 -13.79 41.25 3.71
CA LEU A 99 -14.41 42.55 4.06
C LEU A 99 -15.83 42.56 4.67
N HIS A 100 -15.90 42.92 5.96
CA HIS A 100 -16.68 44.09 6.41
C HIS A 100 -16.20 44.59 7.77
#